data_AF-A0A2E1E0U5-F1
#
_entry.id   AF-A0A2E1E0U5-F1
#
_cell.length_a   1.000
_cell.length_b   1.000
_cell.length_c   1.000
_cell.angle_alpha   90.00
_cell.angle_beta   90.00
_cell.angle_gamma   90.00
#
_symmetry.space_group_name_H-M   'P 1'
#
loop_
_entity.id
_entity.type
_entity.pdbx_description
1 polymer ?
#
loop_
_entity_poly.entity_id
_entity_poly.type
_entity_poly.pdbx_seq_one_letter_code
_entity_poly.pdbx_strand_id
1 'polypeptide(L)'
;MKLVDHWFWSAFLENKQTYYKVMLAATLVNFMSVGSSIFIMVVYDRVLPNSAYESLYALTIGMALVIIFDFILKMLKTYFIDYAGEFVDKNVGDTIFNRLLDAPTAVVTGPVGATANTFREFDSVRDFFTSATLSLIVDIPFIFLFIFVIYLIAGPLAYIPLVAVPVVLLIGIVLQPFLANVSEDLGQHNQEKQSVLVETISGIESIKVLGGGDLVKERWKDAATKQSSRSRLSRSLAQI
;
A
#
# COMPACT_ATOMS: atom_id res chain seq x y z
N MET A 1 -14.96 -17.91 -22.22
CA MET A 1 -13.95 -17.38 -21.29
C MET A 1 -13.68 -15.93 -21.70
N LYS A 2 -14.54 -15.00 -21.27
CA LYS A 2 -14.38 -13.56 -21.53
C LYS A 2 -13.71 -12.97 -20.30
N LEU A 3 -12.53 -12.41 -20.53
CA LEU A 3 -11.65 -11.82 -19.52
C LEU A 3 -12.39 -10.73 -18.75
N VAL A 4 -12.11 -10.67 -17.44
CA VAL A 4 -12.68 -9.82 -16.40
C VAL A 4 -12.16 -8.39 -16.55
N ASP A 5 -12.29 -7.82 -17.73
CA ASP A 5 -11.92 -6.44 -18.00
C ASP A 5 -13.13 -5.51 -17.73
N HIS A 6 -12.82 -4.39 -17.06
CA HIS A 6 -13.39 -3.06 -17.34
C HIS A 6 -14.36 -2.38 -16.33
N TRP A 7 -14.45 -2.77 -15.05
CA TRP A 7 -15.10 -1.91 -14.02
C TRP A 7 -14.11 -1.16 -13.11
N PHE A 8 -12.98 -1.79 -12.78
CA PHE A 8 -11.93 -1.16 -11.97
C PHE A 8 -11.14 -0.12 -12.79
N TRP A 9 -10.74 -0.49 -14.01
CA TRP A 9 -10.05 0.40 -14.93
C TRP A 9 -10.92 1.57 -15.40
N SER A 10 -12.26 1.42 -15.47
CA SER A 10 -13.16 2.52 -15.81
C SER A 10 -13.24 3.56 -14.70
N ALA A 11 -13.28 3.14 -13.42
CA ALA A 11 -13.23 4.07 -12.29
C ALA A 11 -11.91 4.85 -12.24
N PHE A 12 -10.80 4.20 -12.61
CA PHE A 12 -9.48 4.84 -12.74
C PHE A 12 -9.43 5.84 -13.91
N LEU A 13 -10.14 5.55 -15.00
CA LEU A 13 -10.20 6.41 -16.20
C LEU A 13 -11.19 7.57 -16.07
N GLU A 14 -12.12 7.54 -15.11
CA GLU A 14 -13.09 8.62 -14.88
C GLU A 14 -12.47 9.85 -14.23
N ASN A 15 -11.39 9.72 -13.44
CA ASN A 15 -10.79 10.84 -12.70
C ASN A 15 -9.36 11.21 -13.16
N LYS A 16 -9.16 11.30 -14.49
CA LYS A 16 -7.85 11.67 -15.09
C LYS A 16 -7.28 13.00 -14.58
N GLN A 17 -8.13 13.96 -14.21
CA GLN A 17 -7.68 15.24 -13.67
C GLN A 17 -6.98 15.10 -12.32
N THR A 18 -7.45 14.23 -11.45
CA THR A 18 -6.82 14.02 -10.14
C THR A 18 -5.48 13.30 -10.30
N TYR A 19 -5.41 12.28 -11.16
CA TYR A 19 -4.15 11.61 -11.47
C TYR A 19 -3.11 12.55 -12.09
N TYR A 20 -3.53 13.50 -12.93
CA TYR A 20 -2.63 14.52 -13.46
C TYR A 20 -2.06 15.42 -12.35
N LYS A 21 -2.88 15.82 -11.37
CA LYS A 21 -2.41 16.61 -10.20
C LYS A 21 -1.41 15.82 -9.36
N VAL A 22 -1.66 14.52 -9.13
CA VAL A 22 -0.72 13.63 -8.43
C VAL A 22 0.60 13.55 -9.20
N MET A 23 0.55 13.33 -10.51
CA MET A 23 1.74 13.23 -11.35
C MET A 23 2.55 14.52 -11.38
N LEU A 24 1.87 15.68 -11.46
CA LEU A 24 2.52 16.99 -11.39
C LEU A 24 3.18 17.21 -10.03
N ALA A 25 2.49 16.92 -8.92
CA ALA A 25 3.05 17.04 -7.58
C ALA A 25 4.28 16.13 -7.41
N ALA A 26 4.18 14.86 -7.82
CA ALA A 26 5.31 13.94 -7.78
C ALA A 26 6.49 14.40 -8.63
N THR A 27 6.22 14.96 -9.81
CA THR A 27 7.27 15.55 -10.66
C THR A 27 8.02 16.63 -9.90
N LEU A 28 7.30 17.60 -9.32
CA LEU A 28 7.91 18.70 -8.58
C LEU A 28 8.69 18.21 -7.35
N VAL A 29 8.17 17.23 -6.59
CA VAL A 29 8.87 16.60 -5.46
C VAL A 29 10.19 15.97 -5.91
N ASN A 30 10.16 15.21 -7.01
CA ASN A 30 11.36 14.57 -7.54
C ASN A 30 12.40 15.61 -8.02
N PHE A 31 11.97 16.72 -8.63
CA PHE A 31 12.85 17.83 -8.98
C PHE A 31 13.48 18.52 -7.75
N MET A 32 12.70 18.76 -6.67
CA MET A 32 13.25 19.30 -5.42
C MET A 32 14.29 18.36 -4.80
N SER A 33 14.04 17.04 -4.88
CA SER A 33 14.96 16.01 -4.39
C SER A 33 16.30 16.03 -5.16
N VAL A 34 16.27 16.22 -6.48
CA VAL A 34 17.50 16.42 -7.28
C VAL A 34 18.25 17.69 -6.85
N GLY A 35 17.52 18.77 -6.56
CA GLY A 35 18.10 20.00 -6.03
C GLY A 35 18.93 19.77 -4.77
N SER A 36 18.46 18.90 -3.85
CA SER A 36 19.20 18.50 -2.65
C SER A 36 20.53 17.83 -2.96
N SER A 37 20.54 16.88 -3.90
CA SER A 37 21.77 16.20 -4.32
C SER A 37 22.77 17.17 -4.95
N ILE A 38 22.31 18.09 -5.80
CA ILE A 38 23.15 19.11 -6.44
C ILE A 38 23.70 20.10 -5.40
N PHE A 39 22.90 20.50 -4.41
CA PHE A 39 23.36 21.36 -3.32
C PHE A 39 24.56 20.74 -2.60
N ILE A 40 24.46 19.47 -2.21
CA ILE A 40 25.57 18.74 -1.56
C ILE A 40 26.80 18.76 -2.49
N MET A 41 26.64 18.40 -3.76
CA MET A 41 27.74 18.41 -4.73
C MET A 41 28.43 19.79 -4.81
N VAL A 42 27.66 20.86 -4.99
CA VAL A 42 28.22 22.22 -5.12
C VAL A 42 28.91 22.65 -3.82
N VAL A 43 28.33 22.33 -2.66
CA VAL A 43 28.92 22.70 -1.37
C VAL A 43 30.25 21.99 -1.16
N TYR A 44 30.30 20.68 -1.38
CA TYR A 44 31.51 19.89 -1.14
C TYR A 44 32.60 20.13 -2.19
N ASP A 45 32.23 20.22 -3.47
CA ASP A 45 33.22 20.28 -4.56
C ASP A 45 33.69 21.72 -4.84
N ARG A 46 32.85 22.72 -4.56
CA ARG A 46 33.15 24.12 -4.92
C ARG A 46 33.21 25.05 -3.73
N VAL A 47 32.26 24.99 -2.80
CA VAL A 47 32.17 25.99 -1.74
C VAL A 47 33.21 25.74 -0.64
N LEU A 48 33.31 24.50 -0.18
CA LEU A 48 34.25 24.10 0.87
C LEU A 48 35.72 24.30 0.46
N PRO A 49 36.17 23.86 -0.74
CA PRO A 49 37.58 23.98 -1.13
C PRO A 49 37.99 25.43 -1.41
N ASN A 50 37.09 26.24 -1.97
CA ASN A 50 37.36 27.65 -2.27
C ASN A 50 37.11 28.58 -1.06
N SER A 51 36.72 28.04 0.10
CA SER A 51 36.36 28.84 1.30
C SER A 51 35.35 29.96 0.99
N ALA A 52 34.41 29.69 0.10
CA ALA A 52 33.47 30.69 -0.42
C ALA A 52 32.24 30.85 0.50
N TYR A 53 32.46 31.34 1.73
CA TYR A 53 31.43 31.42 2.76
C TYR A 53 30.20 32.25 2.37
N GLU A 54 30.38 33.34 1.61
CA GLU A 54 29.26 34.15 1.09
C GLU A 54 28.32 33.33 0.19
N SER A 55 28.89 32.50 -0.70
CA SER A 55 28.10 31.58 -1.53
C SER A 55 27.44 30.47 -0.70
N LEU A 56 28.09 30.02 0.38
CA LEU A 56 27.51 29.02 1.29
C LEU A 56 26.24 29.53 1.94
N TYR A 57 26.26 30.76 2.47
CA TYR A 57 25.09 31.35 3.12
C TYR A 57 23.93 31.52 2.13
N ALA A 58 24.21 32.04 0.93
CA ALA A 58 23.21 32.19 -0.12
C ALA A 58 22.59 30.85 -0.55
N LEU A 59 23.43 29.84 -0.80
CA LEU A 59 22.98 28.50 -1.18
C LEU A 59 22.21 27.81 -0.05
N THR A 60 22.62 28.01 1.21
CA THR A 60 21.94 27.43 2.38
C THR A 60 20.53 27.99 2.55
N ILE A 61 20.36 29.31 2.38
CA ILE A 61 19.03 29.93 2.41
C ILE A 61 18.16 29.41 1.26
N GLY A 62 18.73 29.30 0.05
CA GLY A 62 18.03 28.70 -1.09
C GLY A 62 17.60 27.26 -0.82
N MET A 63 18.50 26.46 -0.24
CA MET A 63 18.22 25.06 0.11
C MET A 63 17.16 24.94 1.21
N ALA A 64 17.16 25.85 2.19
CA ALA A 64 16.11 25.90 3.20
C ALA A 64 14.72 26.11 2.57
N LEU A 65 14.62 26.99 1.58
CA LEU A 65 13.38 27.15 0.80
C LEU A 65 13.02 25.89 0.03
N VAL A 66 13.98 25.26 -0.66
CA VAL A 66 13.76 23.99 -1.38
C VAL A 66 13.21 22.92 -0.44
N ILE A 67 13.74 22.78 0.78
CA ILE A 67 13.24 21.81 1.77
C ILE A 67 11.80 22.13 2.19
N ILE A 68 11.48 23.40 2.42
CA ILE A 68 10.11 23.81 2.78
C ILE A 68 9.14 23.50 1.64
N PHE A 69 9.50 23.83 0.39
CA PHE A 69 8.67 23.52 -0.78
C PHE A 69 8.56 22.02 -1.02
N ASP A 70 9.64 21.26 -0.89
CA ASP A 70 9.64 19.79 -0.97
C ASP A 70 8.65 19.19 0.03
N PHE A 71 8.67 19.67 1.28
CA PHE A 71 7.73 19.23 2.31
C PHE A 71 6.28 19.54 1.95
N ILE A 72 5.99 20.78 1.52
CA ILE A 72 4.64 21.19 1.10
C ILE A 72 4.16 20.36 -0.10
N LEU A 73 5.01 20.14 -1.10
CA LEU A 73 4.68 19.37 -2.30
C LEU A 73 4.46 17.89 -1.97
N LYS A 74 5.21 17.31 -1.04
CA LYS A 74 4.98 15.96 -0.53
C LYS A 74 3.62 15.85 0.15
N MET A 75 3.25 16.82 0.98
CA MET A 75 1.91 16.86 1.60
C MET A 75 0.80 16.97 0.54
N LEU A 76 0.97 17.84 -0.47
CA LEU A 76 0.01 17.98 -1.55
C LEU A 76 -0.10 16.71 -2.40
N LYS A 77 1.01 16.04 -2.69
CA LYS A 77 1.03 14.74 -3.37
C LYS A 77 0.18 13.73 -2.59
N THR A 78 0.45 13.56 -1.29
CA THR A 78 -0.31 12.63 -0.43
C THR A 78 -1.79 12.99 -0.41
N TYR A 79 -2.13 14.27 -0.23
CA TYR A 79 -3.51 14.73 -0.24
C TYR A 79 -4.24 14.39 -1.55
N PHE A 80 -3.61 14.57 -2.71
CA PHE A 80 -4.23 14.21 -4.00
C PHE A 80 -4.36 12.70 -4.20
N ILE A 81 -3.44 11.90 -3.66
CA ILE A 81 -3.53 10.43 -3.65
C ILE A 81 -4.73 9.99 -2.79
N ASP A 82 -4.84 10.55 -1.58
CA ASP A 82 -5.95 10.25 -0.66
C ASP A 82 -7.30 10.66 -1.26
N TYR A 83 -7.36 11.84 -1.89
CA TYR A 83 -8.56 12.31 -2.58
C TYR A 83 -8.94 11.42 -3.77
N ALA A 84 -7.96 10.95 -4.56
CA ALA A 84 -8.21 9.96 -5.60
C ALA A 84 -8.73 8.64 -5.00
N GLY A 85 -8.21 8.26 -3.84
CA GLY A 85 -8.62 7.08 -3.10
C GLY A 85 -10.06 7.16 -2.60
N GLU A 86 -10.47 8.29 -2.04
CA GLU A 86 -11.85 8.55 -1.59
C GLU A 86 -12.86 8.54 -2.75
N PHE A 87 -12.47 9.02 -3.93
CA PHE A 87 -13.33 8.95 -5.11
C PHE A 87 -13.56 7.49 -5.55
N VAL A 88 -12.48 6.69 -5.57
CA VAL A 88 -12.57 5.27 -5.91
C VAL A 88 -13.36 4.51 -4.84
N ASP A 89 -13.20 4.84 -3.55
CA ASP A 89 -14.00 4.32 -2.43
C ASP A 89 -15.49 4.39 -2.73
N LYS A 90 -16.02 5.60 -2.88
CA LYS A 90 -17.46 5.83 -2.95
C LYS A 90 -18.08 5.10 -4.14
N ASN A 91 -17.42 5.15 -5.30
CA ASN A 91 -17.94 4.50 -6.50
C ASN A 91 -17.89 2.96 -6.42
N VAL A 92 -16.83 2.41 -5.84
CA VAL A 92 -16.63 0.96 -5.75
C VAL A 92 -17.48 0.36 -4.64
N GLY A 93 -17.55 1.00 -3.47
CA GLY A 93 -18.36 0.58 -2.33
C GLY A 93 -19.84 0.46 -2.69
N ASP A 94 -20.40 1.50 -3.32
CA ASP A 94 -21.80 1.50 -3.78
C ASP A 94 -22.07 0.40 -4.81
N THR A 95 -21.14 0.19 -5.75
CA THR A 95 -21.28 -0.84 -6.79
C THR A 95 -21.26 -2.25 -6.20
N ILE A 96 -20.36 -2.52 -5.25
CA ILE A 96 -20.25 -3.82 -4.59
C ILE A 96 -21.48 -4.07 -3.70
N PHE A 97 -21.92 -3.06 -2.96
CA PHE A 97 -23.10 -3.15 -2.10
C PHE A 97 -24.37 -3.42 -2.91
N ASN A 98 -24.59 -2.69 -4.00
CA ASN A 98 -25.74 -2.92 -4.88
C ASN A 98 -25.70 -4.33 -5.51
N ARG A 99 -24.53 -4.81 -5.93
CA ARG A 99 -24.37 -6.17 -6.44
C ARG A 99 -24.63 -7.25 -5.40
N LEU A 100 -24.35 -6.99 -4.11
CA LEU A 100 -24.73 -7.90 -3.03
C LEU A 100 -26.25 -7.95 -2.88
N LEU A 101 -26.93 -6.80 -2.93
CA LEU A 101 -28.39 -6.74 -2.82
C LEU A 101 -29.11 -7.41 -4.00
N ASP A 102 -28.54 -7.30 -5.20
CA ASP A 102 -29.07 -7.90 -6.42
C ASP A 102 -28.67 -9.39 -6.59
N ALA A 103 -27.79 -9.91 -5.73
CA ALA A 103 -27.32 -11.28 -5.84
C ALA A 103 -28.43 -12.30 -5.48
N PRO A 104 -28.62 -13.36 -6.30
CA PRO A 104 -29.54 -14.44 -5.94
C PRO A 104 -29.13 -15.07 -4.60
N THR A 105 -30.12 -15.41 -3.76
CA THR A 105 -29.89 -16.03 -2.43
C THR A 105 -29.09 -17.34 -2.52
N ALA A 106 -29.11 -18.01 -3.68
CA ALA A 106 -28.32 -19.20 -3.97
C ALA A 106 -26.81 -18.96 -4.09
N VAL A 107 -26.36 -17.72 -4.26
CA VAL A 107 -24.94 -17.33 -4.34
C VAL A 107 -24.41 -16.91 -2.97
N VAL A 108 -25.30 -16.44 -2.08
CA VAL A 108 -24.97 -16.02 -0.71
C VAL A 108 -25.23 -17.18 0.26
N THR A 109 -24.52 -18.30 0.08
CA THR A 109 -24.71 -19.54 0.87
C THR A 109 -23.69 -19.73 1.99
N GLY A 110 -22.76 -18.78 2.18
CA GLY A 110 -21.75 -18.83 3.23
C GLY A 110 -22.30 -18.37 4.60
N PRO A 111 -21.63 -18.74 5.72
CA PRO A 111 -21.92 -18.16 7.03
C PRO A 111 -21.87 -16.62 6.94
N VAL A 112 -22.77 -15.94 7.67
CA VAL A 112 -22.86 -14.46 7.64
C VAL A 112 -21.50 -13.80 7.90
N GLY A 113 -20.67 -14.39 8.77
CA GLY A 113 -19.31 -13.93 9.04
C GLY A 113 -18.32 -14.09 7.88
N ALA A 114 -18.49 -15.12 7.03
CA ALA A 114 -17.65 -15.31 5.85
C ALA A 114 -17.97 -14.26 4.76
N THR A 115 -19.25 -14.02 4.48
CA THR A 115 -19.69 -12.99 3.53
C THR A 115 -19.29 -11.58 3.99
N ALA A 116 -19.43 -11.29 5.29
CA ALA A 116 -18.97 -10.03 5.86
C ALA A 116 -17.44 -9.85 5.77
N ASN A 117 -16.68 -10.94 5.93
CA ASN A 117 -15.23 -10.87 5.80
C ASN A 117 -14.78 -10.70 4.33
N THR A 118 -15.49 -11.26 3.36
CA THR A 118 -15.25 -10.99 1.93
C THR A 118 -15.44 -9.51 1.60
N PHE A 119 -16.45 -8.84 2.18
CA PHE A 119 -16.59 -7.38 2.05
C PHE A 119 -15.38 -6.62 2.60
N ARG A 120 -14.89 -7.03 3.78
CA ARG A 120 -13.69 -6.43 4.40
C ARG A 120 -12.42 -6.67 3.57
N GLU A 121 -12.34 -7.81 2.89
CA GLU A 121 -11.24 -8.11 1.95
C GLU A 121 -11.28 -7.17 0.74
N PHE A 122 -12.46 -6.84 0.21
CA PHE A 122 -12.60 -5.83 -0.86
C PHE A 122 -12.14 -4.44 -0.42
N ASP A 123 -12.48 -3.99 0.78
CA ASP A 123 -11.94 -2.73 1.34
C ASP A 123 -10.41 -2.77 1.46
N SER A 124 -9.85 -3.89 1.91
CA SER A 124 -8.40 -4.05 2.03
C SER A 124 -7.68 -4.03 0.67
N VAL A 125 -8.26 -4.68 -0.34
CA VAL A 125 -7.74 -4.64 -1.73
C VAL A 125 -7.84 -3.22 -2.27
N ARG A 126 -8.94 -2.51 -1.99
CA ARG A 126 -9.09 -1.11 -2.40
C ARG A 126 -8.03 -0.21 -1.76
N ASP A 127 -7.85 -0.29 -0.44
CA ASP A 127 -6.86 0.50 0.32
C ASP A 127 -5.43 0.26 -0.19
N PHE A 128 -5.13 -0.97 -0.61
CA PHE A 128 -3.86 -1.31 -1.25
C PHE A 128 -3.65 -0.58 -2.58
N PHE A 129 -4.69 -0.49 -3.42
CA PHE A 129 -4.61 0.17 -4.71
C PHE A 129 -4.64 1.70 -4.62
N THR A 130 -5.34 2.26 -3.64
CA THR A 130 -5.55 3.71 -3.53
C THR A 130 -4.39 4.45 -2.87
N SER A 131 -3.70 3.87 -1.87
CA SER A 131 -2.69 4.62 -1.09
C SER A 131 -1.24 4.31 -1.51
N ALA A 132 -0.73 3.13 -1.19
CA ALA A 132 0.68 2.79 -1.36
C ALA A 132 1.04 2.48 -2.83
N THR A 133 0.19 1.72 -3.51
CA THR A 133 0.47 1.28 -4.89
C THR A 133 0.46 2.45 -5.87
N LEU A 134 -0.48 3.39 -5.70
CA LEU A 134 -0.57 4.57 -6.55
C LEU A 134 0.69 5.44 -6.45
N SER A 135 1.18 5.67 -5.22
CA SER A 135 2.41 6.43 -5.01
C SER A 135 3.60 5.74 -5.70
N LEU A 136 3.74 4.42 -5.55
CA LEU A 136 4.81 3.64 -6.18
C LEU A 136 4.77 3.73 -7.71
N ILE A 137 3.61 3.55 -8.33
CA ILE A 137 3.45 3.64 -9.80
C ILE A 137 3.87 5.02 -10.31
N VAL A 138 3.49 6.08 -9.57
CA VAL A 138 3.83 7.45 -9.93
C VAL A 138 5.33 7.73 -9.77
N ASP A 139 6.00 7.11 -8.81
CA ASP A 139 7.42 7.32 -8.52
C ASP A 139 8.36 6.49 -9.42
N ILE A 140 7.95 5.31 -9.88
CA ILE A 140 8.73 4.43 -10.78
C ILE A 140 9.40 5.16 -11.96
N PRO A 141 8.71 6.00 -12.77
CA PRO A 141 9.36 6.67 -13.90
C PRO A 141 10.48 7.63 -13.47
N PHE A 142 10.44 8.17 -12.25
CA PHE A 142 11.48 9.06 -11.73
C PHE A 142 12.75 8.34 -11.31
N ILE A 143 12.72 7.01 -11.15
CA ILE A 143 13.93 6.20 -10.96
C ILE A 143 14.90 6.42 -12.13
N PHE A 144 14.40 6.44 -13.37
CA PHE A 144 15.23 6.70 -14.54
C PHE A 144 15.83 8.11 -14.53
N LEU A 145 15.07 9.10 -14.06
CA LEU A 145 15.54 10.46 -13.87
C LEU A 145 16.67 10.51 -12.83
N PHE A 146 16.52 9.84 -11.68
CA PHE A 146 17.59 9.77 -10.68
C PHE A 146 18.83 9.06 -11.20
N ILE A 147 18.69 7.93 -11.89
CA ILE A 147 19.82 7.22 -12.51
C ILE A 147 20.53 8.13 -13.52
N PHE A 148 19.77 8.87 -14.33
CA PHE A 148 20.32 9.83 -15.28
C PHE A 148 21.07 10.97 -14.59
N VAL A 149 20.52 11.55 -13.53
CA VAL A 149 21.21 12.58 -12.72
C VAL A 149 22.48 12.04 -12.09
N ILE A 150 22.45 10.83 -11.52
CA ILE A 150 23.63 10.17 -10.96
C ILE A 150 24.69 9.95 -12.05
N TYR A 151 24.28 9.54 -13.26
CA TYR A 151 25.18 9.38 -14.38
C TYR A 151 25.85 10.69 -14.77
N LEU A 152 25.12 11.81 -14.76
CA LEU A 152 25.70 13.13 -15.02
C LEU A 152 26.71 13.58 -13.95
N ILE A 153 26.48 13.21 -12.68
CA ILE A 153 27.34 13.62 -11.55
C ILE A 153 28.57 12.71 -11.41
N ALA A 154 28.36 11.39 -11.47
CA ALA A 154 29.33 10.37 -11.08
C ALA A 154 29.71 9.39 -12.21
N GLY A 155 29.17 9.57 -13.41
CA GLY A 155 29.50 8.78 -14.60
C GLY A 155 29.21 7.28 -14.41
N PRO A 156 30.25 6.40 -14.46
CA PRO A 156 30.06 4.95 -14.37
C PRO A 156 29.41 4.44 -13.08
N LEU A 157 29.43 5.21 -11.99
CA LEU A 157 28.81 4.82 -10.72
C LEU A 157 27.28 4.63 -10.84
N ALA A 158 26.64 5.22 -11.85
CA ALA A 158 25.21 5.04 -12.11
C ALA A 158 24.81 3.61 -12.53
N TYR A 159 25.76 2.79 -13.01
CA TYR A 159 25.48 1.39 -13.35
C TYR A 159 25.10 0.55 -12.12
N ILE A 160 25.57 0.95 -10.92
CA ILE A 160 25.26 0.26 -9.67
C ILE A 160 23.75 0.32 -9.36
N PRO A 161 23.11 1.49 -9.21
CA PRO A 161 21.66 1.56 -9.00
C PRO A 161 20.87 1.04 -10.20
N LEU A 162 21.38 1.19 -11.43
CA LEU A 162 20.71 0.66 -12.63
C LEU A 162 20.52 -0.86 -12.58
N VAL A 163 21.47 -1.62 -12.01
CA VAL A 163 21.35 -3.07 -11.82
C VAL A 163 20.66 -3.41 -10.50
N ALA A 164 20.98 -2.69 -9.43
CA ALA A 164 20.44 -2.97 -8.10
C ALA A 164 18.91 -2.81 -8.04
N VAL A 165 18.35 -1.77 -8.68
CA VAL A 165 16.90 -1.53 -8.64
C VAL A 165 16.10 -2.68 -9.27
N PRO A 166 16.38 -3.14 -10.52
CA PRO A 166 15.72 -4.31 -11.08
C PRO A 166 15.87 -5.57 -10.23
N VAL A 167 17.04 -5.81 -9.64
CA VAL A 167 17.26 -6.99 -8.77
C VAL A 167 16.36 -6.94 -7.54
N VAL A 168 16.28 -5.80 -6.86
CA VAL A 168 15.39 -5.61 -5.70
C VAL A 168 13.93 -5.78 -6.10
N LEU A 169 13.51 -5.21 -7.24
CA LEU A 169 12.15 -5.38 -7.76
C LEU A 169 11.84 -6.85 -8.07
N LEU A 170 12.78 -7.57 -8.68
CA LEU A 170 12.61 -8.97 -9.03
C LEU A 170 12.48 -9.85 -7.78
N ILE A 171 13.32 -9.63 -6.76
CA ILE A 171 13.19 -10.29 -5.45
C ILE A 171 11.82 -10.00 -4.84
N GLY A 172 11.37 -8.75 -4.86
CA GLY A 172 10.06 -8.36 -4.34
C GLY A 172 8.91 -9.08 -5.05
N ILE A 173 8.95 -9.14 -6.39
CA ILE A 173 7.93 -9.83 -7.21
C ILE A 173 7.94 -11.34 -6.94
N VAL A 174 9.11 -11.95 -6.77
CA VAL A 174 9.25 -13.39 -6.49
C VAL A 174 8.75 -13.74 -5.09
N LEU A 175 8.97 -12.88 -4.10
CA LEU A 175 8.49 -13.07 -2.73
C LEU A 175 6.99 -12.79 -2.60
N GLN A 176 6.42 -11.90 -3.40
CA GLN A 176 5.00 -11.52 -3.35
C GLN A 176 4.00 -12.70 -3.32
N PRO A 177 4.06 -13.71 -4.22
CA PRO A 177 3.11 -14.82 -4.19
C PRO A 177 3.24 -15.66 -2.92
N PHE A 178 4.46 -15.79 -2.39
CA PHE A 178 4.69 -16.53 -1.14
C PHE A 178 4.08 -15.79 0.05
N LEU A 179 4.27 -14.46 0.15
CA LEU A 179 3.63 -13.64 1.17
C LEU A 179 2.10 -13.66 1.03
N ALA A 180 1.58 -13.62 -0.20
CA ALA A 180 0.13 -13.65 -0.44
C ALA A 180 -0.49 -14.98 0.05
N ASN A 181 0.12 -16.12 -0.27
CA ASN A 181 -0.36 -17.43 0.18
C ASN A 181 -0.36 -17.55 1.71
N VAL A 182 0.68 -17.04 2.37
CA VAL A 182 0.77 -17.04 3.84
C VAL A 182 -0.29 -16.12 4.46
N SER A 183 -0.54 -14.97 3.83
CA SER A 183 -1.59 -14.04 4.27
C SER A 183 -2.98 -14.65 4.13
N GLU A 184 -3.25 -15.38 3.05
CA GLU A 184 -4.52 -16.08 2.83
C GLU A 184 -4.76 -17.20 3.86
N ASP A 185 -3.75 -18.04 4.13
CA ASP A 185 -3.80 -19.10 5.15
C ASP A 185 -4.10 -18.53 6.56
N LEU A 186 -3.45 -17.41 6.90
CA LEU A 186 -3.76 -16.68 8.13
C LEU A 186 -5.17 -16.09 8.14
N GLY A 187 -5.63 -15.59 6.99
CA GLY A 187 -6.97 -15.04 6.80
C GLY A 187 -8.05 -16.05 7.12
N GLN A 188 -7.95 -17.26 6.56
CA GLN A 188 -8.91 -18.35 6.80
C GLN A 188 -9.00 -18.73 8.28
N HIS A 189 -7.88 -18.88 8.97
CA HIS A 189 -7.89 -19.20 10.40
C HIS A 189 -8.40 -18.06 11.28
N ASN A 190 -8.20 -16.80 10.86
CA ASN A 190 -8.80 -15.66 11.55
C ASN A 190 -10.33 -15.63 11.35
N GLN A 191 -10.82 -16.00 10.16
CA GLN A 191 -12.25 -16.13 9.87
C GLN A 191 -12.89 -17.24 10.73
N GLU A 192 -12.27 -18.42 10.86
CA GLU A 192 -12.79 -19.52 11.69
C GLU A 192 -13.03 -19.07 13.14
N LYS A 193 -12.05 -18.40 13.74
CA LYS A 193 -12.15 -17.87 15.10
C LYS A 193 -13.27 -16.83 15.21
N GLN A 194 -13.38 -15.92 14.23
CA GLN A 194 -14.43 -14.90 14.22
C GLN A 194 -15.82 -15.52 14.05
N SER A 195 -15.95 -16.58 13.25
CA SER A 195 -17.19 -17.32 13.08
C SER A 195 -17.66 -17.96 14.39
N VAL A 196 -16.75 -18.61 15.13
CA VAL A 196 -17.08 -19.17 16.46
C VAL A 196 -17.58 -18.09 17.41
N LEU A 197 -16.97 -16.90 17.40
CA LEU A 197 -17.40 -15.77 18.21
C LEU A 197 -18.84 -15.34 17.86
N VAL A 198 -19.12 -15.12 16.57
CA VAL A 198 -20.43 -14.67 16.09
C VAL A 198 -21.50 -15.71 16.41
N GLU A 199 -21.24 -16.99 16.14
CA GLU A 199 -22.15 -18.10 16.46
C GLU A 199 -22.42 -18.18 17.97
N THR A 200 -21.39 -17.99 18.80
CA THR A 200 -21.53 -17.99 20.27
C THR A 200 -22.39 -16.83 20.76
N ILE A 201 -22.22 -15.63 20.19
CA ILE A 201 -23.02 -14.44 20.55
C ILE A 201 -24.47 -14.63 20.10
N SER A 202 -24.69 -15.07 18.85
CA SER A 202 -26.02 -15.29 18.30
C SER A 202 -26.77 -16.43 19.01
N GLY A 203 -26.07 -17.46 19.48
CA GLY A 203 -26.64 -18.62 20.16
C GLY A 203 -26.51 -18.60 21.69
N ILE A 204 -26.13 -17.48 22.30
CA ILE A 204 -25.74 -17.42 23.71
C ILE A 204 -26.82 -17.93 24.68
N GLU A 205 -28.08 -17.67 24.34
CA GLU A 205 -29.24 -18.10 25.12
C GLU A 205 -29.41 -19.62 25.05
N SER A 206 -29.39 -20.19 23.84
CA SER A 206 -29.44 -21.64 23.63
C SER A 206 -28.27 -22.37 24.29
N ILE A 207 -27.05 -21.81 24.20
CA ILE A 207 -25.86 -22.39 24.83
C ILE A 207 -26.00 -22.42 26.36
N LYS A 208 -26.53 -21.36 26.97
CA LYS A 208 -26.78 -21.31 28.42
C LYS A 208 -27.88 -22.27 28.87
N VAL A 209 -28.96 -22.39 28.09
CA VAL A 209 -30.09 -23.27 28.40
C VAL A 209 -29.72 -24.75 28.27
N LEU A 210 -28.92 -25.11 27.26
CA LEU A 210 -28.50 -26.48 26.99
C LEU A 210 -27.24 -26.90 27.78
N GLY A 211 -26.60 -25.98 28.50
CA GLY A 211 -25.35 -26.25 29.23
C GLY A 211 -24.12 -26.49 28.33
N GLY A 212 -24.18 -26.10 27.05
CA GLY A 212 -23.15 -26.36 26.04
C GLY A 212 -21.90 -25.47 26.13
N GLY A 213 -21.69 -24.77 27.25
CA GLY A 213 -20.63 -23.77 27.38
C GLY A 213 -19.21 -24.32 27.23
N ASP A 214 -18.95 -25.53 27.72
CA ASP A 214 -17.62 -26.15 27.66
C ASP A 214 -17.25 -26.61 26.24
N LEU A 215 -18.22 -27.11 25.47
CA LEU A 215 -18.04 -27.46 24.05
C LEU A 215 -17.64 -26.24 23.22
N VAL A 216 -18.30 -25.10 23.46
CA VAL A 216 -18.03 -23.85 22.74
C VAL A 216 -16.67 -23.27 23.15
N LYS A 217 -16.31 -23.35 24.44
CA LYS A 217 -14.95 -22.98 24.92
C LYS A 217 -13.86 -23.83 24.27
N GLU A 218 -14.08 -25.13 24.11
CA GLU A 218 -13.12 -26.02 23.45
C GLU A 218 -12.96 -25.67 21.97
N ARG A 219 -14.07 -25.43 21.25
CA ARG A 219 -14.06 -24.92 19.87
C ARG A 219 -13.28 -23.61 19.74
N TRP A 220 -13.50 -22.66 20.65
CA TRP A 220 -12.75 -21.40 20.67
C TRP A 220 -11.25 -21.61 20.89
N LYS A 221 -10.89 -22.48 21.83
CA LYS A 221 -9.50 -22.80 22.15
C LYS A 221 -8.79 -23.43 20.96
N ASP A 222 -9.43 -24.39 20.28
CA ASP A 222 -8.87 -25.02 19.08
C ASP A 222 -8.63 -23.99 17.95
N ALA A 223 -9.63 -23.14 17.66
CA ALA A 223 -9.50 -22.07 16.68
C ALA A 223 -8.38 -21.07 17.04
N ALA A 224 -8.27 -20.68 18.32
CA ALA A 224 -7.22 -19.79 18.80
C ALA A 224 -5.82 -20.43 18.73
N THR A 225 -5.70 -21.74 19.03
CA THR A 225 -4.44 -22.47 18.92
C THR A 225 -3.97 -22.56 17.47
N LYS A 226 -4.87 -22.88 16.51
CA LYS A 226 -4.57 -22.90 15.07
C LYS A 226 -4.12 -21.54 14.54
N GLN A 227 -4.79 -20.45 14.94
CA GLN A 227 -4.36 -19.09 14.60
C GLN A 227 -2.94 -18.80 15.15
N SER A 228 -2.66 -19.18 16.40
CA SER A 228 -1.39 -18.87 17.06
C SER A 228 -0.18 -19.60 16.47
N SER A 229 -0.35 -20.82 15.98
CA SER A 229 0.73 -21.60 15.35
C SER A 229 1.08 -21.03 13.98
N ARG A 230 0.06 -20.68 13.18
CA ARG A 230 0.25 -20.05 11.86
C ARG A 230 0.75 -18.61 11.95
N SER A 231 0.29 -17.83 12.93
CA SER A 231 0.81 -16.48 13.18
C SER A 231 2.30 -16.47 13.51
N ARG A 232 2.81 -17.49 14.21
CA ARG A 232 4.25 -17.64 14.48
C ARG A 232 5.07 -17.85 13.21
N LEU A 233 4.60 -18.73 12.31
CA LEU A 233 5.21 -18.96 11.00
C LEU A 233 5.23 -17.70 10.14
N SER A 234 4.12 -16.97 10.08
CA SER A 234 4.06 -15.69 9.36
C SER A 234 5.04 -14.64 9.92
N ARG A 235 5.13 -14.50 11.25
CA ARG A 235 6.08 -13.57 11.87
C ARG A 235 7.54 -13.92 11.57
N SER A 236 7.90 -15.20 11.52
CA SER A 236 9.27 -15.60 11.15
C SER A 236 9.60 -15.30 9.69
N LEU A 237 8.60 -15.34 8.80
CA LEU A 237 8.80 -15.01 7.38
C LEU A 237 8.87 -13.50 7.13
N ALA A 238 8.18 -12.69 7.94
CA ALA A 238 8.25 -11.22 7.87
C ALA A 238 9.57 -10.63 8.41
N GLN A 239 10.41 -11.43 9.07
CA GLN A 239 11.71 -11.02 9.61
C GLN A 239 12.89 -11.31 8.66
N ILE A 240 12.64 -11.99 7.53
CA ILE A 240 13.62 -12.31 6.47
C ILE A 240 13.49 -11.28 5.36
#